data_AF-A0A0Q4RC10-F1
#
_entry.id   AF-A0A0Q4RC10-F1
#
_cell.length_a   1.000
_cell.length_b   1.000
_cell.length_c   1.000
_cell.angle_alpha   90.00
_cell.angle_beta   90.00
_cell.angle_gamma   90.00
#
_symmetry.space_group_name_H-M   'P 1'
#
loop_
_entity.id
_entity.type
_entity.pdbx_description
1 polymer ?
#
loop_
_entity_poly.entity_id
_entity_poly.type
_entity_poly.pdbx_seq_one_letter_code
_entity_poly.pdbx_strand_id
1 'polypeptide(L)'
;MPADALLIAMYGSIGKLGLTTEPVTTNQAIAFCIPDTIHVNLRYLFYFLLFRRYHLLSLGQGGTQQNISQTILLDEPIALPKVDEQTRIVARIDELFAEVDDGEAALTRARDDLATWRKALLKAAVTGELTADWRAANLPAESGANLSVRILADRASVAATRLGKRRDKAPEDVTPSQQRLMWAAPDGWTWMQLGTFSFVTKLAGFEYTKFVQYDDDGDLRVIKAENAGLQGFKKTQYSRIKSSSVTELTRSRLHGGELLMVFVGAGTGNVAIVPDGEEFFLGPNIGMMRVETDIVSPRYVELFLRSPVGKALATAAMKAVAQPSLSMGTIRQIPILLPPAAEQEEILRRLEHALLATTDCVTDIRDQQTYAATLRQSILAAAFRGDLA
;
A
#
# COMPACT_ATOMS: atom_id res chain seq x y z
N MET A 1 34.64 -28.45 -5.40
CA MET A 1 33.78 -29.51 -5.95
C MET A 1 33.46 -29.19 -7.40
N PRO A 2 33.24 -30.21 -8.25
CA PRO A 2 32.93 -30.01 -9.67
C PRO A 2 31.51 -29.43 -9.87
N ALA A 3 31.17 -29.15 -11.14
CA ALA A 3 29.78 -28.99 -11.55
C ALA A 3 28.98 -30.29 -11.29
N ASP A 4 27.66 -30.20 -11.31
CA ASP A 4 26.72 -31.29 -11.09
C ASP A 4 26.85 -31.98 -9.72
N ALA A 5 27.24 -31.20 -8.70
CA ALA A 5 27.20 -31.62 -7.30
C ALA A 5 25.95 -31.07 -6.61
N LEU A 6 25.33 -31.89 -5.77
CA LEU A 6 24.26 -31.44 -4.87
C LEU A 6 24.87 -30.82 -3.63
N LEU A 7 24.42 -29.62 -3.27
CA LEU A 7 24.80 -28.92 -2.05
C LEU A 7 23.65 -28.96 -1.06
N ILE A 8 23.97 -29.09 0.23
CA ILE A 8 23.02 -28.99 1.32
C ILE A 8 23.60 -28.17 2.47
N ALA A 9 22.87 -27.13 2.88
CA ALA A 9 23.22 -26.35 4.06
C ALA A 9 22.92 -27.16 5.32
N MET A 10 23.91 -27.24 6.21
CA MET A 10 23.83 -27.95 7.50
C MET A 10 23.62 -27.00 8.68
N TYR A 11 24.08 -25.75 8.58
CA TYR A 11 24.06 -24.80 9.71
C TYR A 11 23.12 -23.63 9.44
N GLY A 12 22.26 -23.31 10.43
CA GLY A 12 21.31 -22.19 10.40
C GLY A 12 20.14 -22.38 9.44
N SER A 13 20.42 -22.60 8.14
CA SER A 13 19.40 -22.82 7.10
C SER A 13 19.35 -24.29 6.66
N ILE A 14 19.23 -25.19 7.63
CA ILE A 14 19.25 -26.65 7.42
C ILE A 14 18.35 -27.07 6.25
N GLY A 15 18.89 -27.91 5.36
CA GLY A 15 18.16 -28.50 4.25
C GLY A 15 17.89 -27.54 3.09
N LYS A 16 18.50 -26.34 3.07
CA LYS A 16 18.55 -25.52 1.86
C LYS A 16 19.48 -26.21 0.85
N LEU A 17 18.95 -26.43 -0.36
CA LEU A 17 19.63 -27.19 -1.41
C LEU A 17 20.12 -26.30 -2.56
N GLY A 18 21.10 -26.79 -3.29
CA GLY A 18 21.53 -26.23 -4.57
C GLY A 18 22.17 -27.29 -5.46
N LEU A 19 22.21 -27.04 -6.76
CA LEU A 19 22.97 -27.84 -7.72
C LEU A 19 24.06 -26.93 -8.31
N THR A 20 25.30 -27.41 -8.36
CA THR A 20 26.39 -26.63 -8.94
C THR A 20 26.33 -26.69 -10.48
N THR A 21 26.39 -25.55 -11.15
CA THR A 21 26.49 -25.47 -12.63
C THR A 21 27.93 -25.30 -13.10
N GLU A 22 28.84 -24.97 -12.17
CA GLU A 22 30.25 -24.75 -12.40
C GLU A 22 31.06 -25.23 -11.18
N PRO A 23 32.39 -25.41 -11.31
CA PRO A 23 33.23 -25.76 -10.16
C PRO A 23 33.21 -24.66 -9.10
N VAL A 24 32.92 -25.03 -7.85
CA VAL A 24 32.85 -24.10 -6.70
C VAL A 24 33.59 -24.62 -5.48
N THR A 25 33.82 -23.74 -4.51
CA THR A 25 34.27 -24.08 -3.14
C THR A 25 33.17 -23.74 -2.14
N THR A 26 33.06 -24.51 -1.05
CA THR A 26 32.09 -24.28 0.01
C THR A 26 32.80 -24.05 1.34
N ASN A 27 32.10 -23.43 2.27
CA ASN A 27 32.53 -23.36 3.66
C ASN A 27 32.07 -24.60 4.44
N GLN A 28 32.43 -24.69 5.72
CA GLN A 28 32.12 -25.81 6.61
C GLN A 28 30.62 -26.00 6.91
N ALA A 29 29.79 -25.01 6.57
CA ALA A 29 28.34 -25.06 6.82
C ALA A 29 27.57 -25.77 5.70
N ILE A 30 28.22 -26.13 4.60
CA ILE A 30 27.61 -26.74 3.42
C ILE A 30 28.29 -28.08 3.15
N ALA A 31 27.51 -29.15 3.18
CA ALA A 31 27.93 -30.45 2.66
C ALA A 31 27.61 -30.53 1.17
N PHE A 32 28.35 -31.38 0.45
CA PHE A 32 28.08 -31.69 -0.94
C PHE A 32 28.01 -33.21 -1.15
N CYS A 33 27.24 -33.61 -2.17
CA CYS A 33 27.09 -34.99 -2.60
C CYS A 33 27.31 -35.07 -4.11
N ILE A 34 28.09 -36.05 -4.55
CA ILE A 34 28.25 -36.43 -5.95
C ILE A 34 27.76 -37.87 -6.05
N PRO A 35 26.54 -38.10 -6.54
CA PRO A 35 25.98 -39.44 -6.60
C PRO A 35 26.61 -40.26 -7.74
N ASP A 36 26.55 -41.58 -7.62
CA ASP A 36 26.78 -42.47 -8.75
C ASP A 36 25.61 -42.37 -9.74
N THR A 37 25.84 -41.68 -10.85
CA THR A 37 24.82 -41.36 -11.85
C THR A 37 24.29 -42.58 -12.61
N ILE A 38 24.95 -43.75 -12.48
CA ILE A 38 24.43 -45.01 -13.03
C ILE A 38 23.17 -45.45 -12.27
N HIS A 39 23.14 -45.23 -10.95
CA HIS A 39 22.09 -45.74 -10.07
C HIS A 39 21.19 -44.63 -9.50
N VAL A 40 21.67 -43.39 -9.49
CA VAL A 40 21.00 -42.27 -8.83
C VAL A 40 20.91 -41.07 -9.77
N ASN A 41 19.69 -40.68 -10.12
CA ASN A 41 19.43 -39.43 -10.80
C ASN A 41 19.64 -38.27 -9.81
N LEU A 42 20.55 -37.34 -10.16
CA LEU A 42 20.92 -36.21 -9.30
C LEU A 42 19.72 -35.31 -8.95
N ARG A 43 18.81 -35.07 -9.90
CA ARG A 43 17.59 -34.26 -9.68
C ARG A 43 16.58 -35.00 -8.80
N TYR A 44 16.51 -36.32 -8.91
CA TYR A 44 15.67 -37.12 -8.02
C TYR A 44 16.16 -36.98 -6.57
N LEU A 45 17.47 -37.13 -6.35
CA LEU A 45 18.06 -36.92 -5.02
C LEU A 45 17.82 -35.51 -4.50
N PHE A 46 17.93 -34.49 -5.35
CA PHE A 46 17.58 -33.11 -5.02
C PHE A 46 16.13 -32.99 -4.55
N TYR A 47 15.16 -33.49 -5.30
CA TYR A 47 13.75 -33.40 -4.91
C TYR A 47 13.42 -34.24 -3.68
N PHE A 48 14.06 -35.40 -3.51
CA PHE A 48 13.87 -36.23 -2.32
C PHE A 48 14.35 -35.51 -1.07
N LEU A 49 15.55 -34.92 -1.09
CA LEU A 49 16.06 -34.14 0.03
C LEU A 49 15.24 -32.85 0.26
N LEU A 50 14.67 -32.27 -0.80
CA LEU A 50 13.77 -31.13 -0.68
C LEU A 50 12.48 -31.51 0.05
N PHE A 51 11.91 -32.68 -0.27
CA PHE A 51 10.78 -33.28 0.43
C PHE A 51 11.11 -33.57 1.90
N ARG A 52 12.30 -34.11 2.18
CA ARG A 52 12.75 -34.46 3.54
C ARG A 52 13.22 -33.26 4.35
N ARG A 53 13.22 -32.04 3.80
CA ARG A 53 13.73 -30.84 4.46
C ARG A 53 13.14 -30.60 5.85
N TYR A 54 11.83 -30.75 6.03
CA TYR A 54 11.19 -30.57 7.34
C TYR A 54 11.63 -31.62 8.36
N HIS A 55 11.87 -32.85 7.91
CA HIS A 55 12.44 -33.89 8.76
C HIS A 55 13.87 -33.54 9.17
N LEU A 56 14.72 -33.15 8.22
CA LEU A 56 16.10 -32.73 8.50
C LEU A 56 16.16 -31.53 9.46
N LEU A 57 15.24 -30.56 9.33
CA LEU A 57 15.09 -29.45 10.27
C LEU A 57 14.74 -29.93 11.68
N SER A 58 13.87 -30.95 11.81
CA SER A 58 13.49 -31.51 13.12
C SER A 58 14.62 -32.26 13.83
N LEU A 59 15.63 -32.72 13.08
CA LEU A 59 16.84 -33.34 13.61
C LEU A 59 17.91 -32.32 14.02
N GLY A 60 17.66 -31.04 13.76
CA GLY A 60 18.54 -29.95 14.19
C GLY A 60 18.76 -29.97 15.70
N GLN A 61 19.99 -29.67 16.11
CA GLN A 61 20.35 -29.49 17.52
C GLN A 61 20.99 -28.10 17.72
N GLY A 62 20.73 -27.49 18.88
CA GLY A 62 21.26 -26.18 19.28
C GLY A 62 20.17 -25.20 19.70
N GLY A 63 20.49 -24.26 20.61
CA GLY A 63 19.51 -23.28 21.13
C GLY A 63 19.15 -22.20 20.10
N THR A 64 20.04 -21.22 19.92
CA THR A 64 19.80 -20.07 19.03
C THR A 64 20.04 -20.37 17.55
N GLN A 65 20.91 -21.34 17.23
CA GLN A 65 21.19 -21.76 15.86
C GLN A 65 21.12 -23.29 15.79
N GLN A 66 20.16 -23.77 15.00
CA GLN A 66 19.93 -25.19 14.74
C GLN A 66 20.93 -25.67 13.67
N ASN A 67 21.62 -26.76 13.96
CA ASN A 67 22.60 -27.38 13.04
C ASN A 67 22.38 -28.90 12.95
N ILE A 68 22.70 -29.49 11.79
CA ILE A 68 22.83 -30.94 11.62
C ILE A 68 24.28 -31.32 11.29
N SER A 69 24.66 -32.56 11.60
CA SER A 69 25.98 -33.11 11.26
C SER A 69 25.94 -33.86 9.92
N GLN A 70 27.11 -34.11 9.33
CA GLN A 70 27.21 -34.97 8.14
C GLN A 70 26.74 -36.40 8.42
N THR A 71 26.91 -36.89 9.66
CA THR A 71 26.42 -38.21 10.08
C THR A 71 24.91 -38.31 9.92
N ILE A 72 24.16 -37.29 10.35
CA ILE A 72 22.71 -37.23 10.16
C ILE A 72 22.32 -37.34 8.68
N LEU A 73 23.08 -36.67 7.79
CA LEU A 73 22.82 -36.75 6.35
C LEU A 73 23.13 -38.12 5.75
N LEU A 74 24.17 -38.80 6.24
CA LEU A 74 24.55 -40.14 5.77
C LEU A 74 23.59 -41.23 6.28
N ASP A 75 22.98 -41.02 7.43
CA ASP A 75 22.02 -41.94 8.04
C ASP A 75 20.59 -41.74 7.51
N GLU A 76 20.34 -40.70 6.71
CA GLU A 76 19.03 -40.40 6.14
C GLU A 76 18.59 -41.48 5.12
N PRO A 77 17.50 -42.22 5.38
CA PRO A 77 17.07 -43.29 4.48
C PRO A 77 16.47 -42.70 3.19
N ILE A 78 16.99 -43.11 2.04
CA ILE A 78 16.54 -42.67 0.72
C ILE A 78 15.71 -43.76 0.06
N ALA A 79 14.48 -43.43 -0.33
CA ALA A 79 13.68 -44.30 -1.20
C ALA A 79 14.27 -44.25 -2.61
N LEU A 80 14.88 -45.34 -3.08
CA LEU A 80 15.63 -45.36 -4.33
C LEU A 80 15.06 -46.38 -5.32
N PRO A 81 14.08 -46.00 -6.17
CA PRO A 81 13.60 -46.86 -7.24
C PRO A 81 14.65 -46.97 -8.37
N LYS A 82 14.38 -47.75 -9.42
CA LYS A 82 15.28 -47.85 -10.58
C LYS A 82 15.44 -46.48 -11.26
N VAL A 83 16.60 -46.22 -11.88
CA VAL A 83 16.94 -44.90 -12.45
C VAL A 83 15.91 -44.41 -13.49
N ASP A 84 15.29 -45.32 -14.25
CA ASP A 84 14.23 -44.98 -15.20
C ASP A 84 12.99 -44.41 -14.49
N GLU A 85 12.62 -45.01 -13.36
CA GLU A 85 11.49 -44.57 -12.54
C GLU A 85 11.81 -43.24 -11.84
N GLN A 86 13.02 -43.09 -11.31
CA GLN A 86 13.50 -41.81 -10.78
C GLN A 86 13.37 -40.69 -11.83
N THR A 87 13.72 -40.99 -13.08
CA THR A 87 13.64 -40.03 -14.19
C THR A 87 12.19 -39.65 -14.52
N ARG A 88 11.25 -40.61 -14.48
CA ARG A 88 9.81 -40.32 -14.64
C ARG A 88 9.27 -39.45 -13.51
N ILE A 89 9.61 -39.77 -12.26
CA ILE A 89 9.21 -38.99 -11.09
C ILE A 89 9.72 -37.55 -11.21
N VAL A 90 11.00 -37.36 -11.56
CA VAL A 90 11.59 -36.03 -11.78
C VAL A 90 10.84 -35.29 -12.87
N ALA A 91 10.57 -35.93 -14.02
CA ALA A 91 9.86 -35.30 -15.12
C ALA A 91 8.45 -34.84 -14.69
N ARG A 92 7.74 -35.65 -13.92
CA ARG A 92 6.40 -35.31 -13.41
C ARG A 92 6.43 -34.18 -12.37
N ILE A 93 7.42 -34.18 -11.47
CA ILE A 93 7.61 -33.07 -10.52
C ILE A 93 7.92 -31.78 -11.28
N ASP A 94 8.83 -31.83 -12.26
CA ASP A 94 9.22 -30.68 -13.09
C ASP A 94 8.02 -30.09 -13.83
N GLU A 95 7.20 -30.94 -14.45
CA GLU A 95 5.97 -30.54 -15.15
C GLU A 95 5.00 -29.82 -14.20
N LEU A 96 4.68 -30.44 -13.05
CA LEU A 96 3.78 -29.85 -12.07
C LEU A 96 4.35 -28.57 -11.45
N PHE A 97 5.66 -28.51 -11.22
CA PHE A 97 6.31 -27.30 -10.70
C PHE A 97 6.27 -26.15 -11.70
N ALA A 98 6.42 -26.45 -12.99
CA ALA A 98 6.26 -25.48 -14.07
C ALA A 98 4.83 -24.94 -14.14
N GLU A 99 3.80 -25.80 -14.00
CA GLU A 99 2.41 -25.34 -13.90
C GLU A 99 2.17 -24.39 -12.71
N VAL A 100 2.78 -24.68 -11.55
CA VAL A 100 2.71 -23.79 -10.38
C VAL A 100 3.45 -22.48 -10.64
N ASP A 101 4.63 -22.52 -11.27
CA ASP A 101 5.40 -21.31 -11.64
C ASP A 101 4.58 -20.40 -12.57
N ASP A 102 3.94 -20.98 -13.60
CA ASP A 102 3.09 -20.27 -14.54
C ASP A 102 1.87 -19.65 -13.83
N GLY A 103 1.27 -20.38 -12.89
CA GLY A 103 0.20 -19.88 -12.03
C GLY A 103 0.63 -18.69 -11.16
N GLU A 104 1.77 -18.79 -10.48
CA GLU A 104 2.34 -17.69 -9.66
C GLU A 104 2.65 -16.45 -10.52
N ALA A 105 3.18 -16.65 -11.73
CA ALA A 105 3.43 -15.58 -12.69
C ALA A 105 2.13 -14.94 -13.18
N ALA A 106 1.08 -15.72 -13.43
CA ALA A 106 -0.25 -15.21 -13.80
C ALA A 106 -0.87 -14.38 -12.66
N LEU A 107 -0.82 -14.88 -11.42
CA LEU A 107 -1.30 -14.17 -10.23
C LEU A 107 -0.56 -12.85 -10.01
N THR A 108 0.76 -12.84 -10.22
CA THR A 108 1.60 -11.64 -10.12
C THR A 108 1.20 -10.60 -11.16
N ARG A 109 0.99 -11.01 -12.42
CA ARG A 109 0.49 -10.13 -13.49
C ARG A 109 -0.88 -9.56 -13.15
N ALA A 110 -1.83 -10.40 -12.73
CA ALA A 110 -3.17 -9.97 -12.35
C ALA A 110 -3.15 -8.90 -11.24
N ARG A 111 -2.29 -9.07 -10.22
CA ARG A 111 -2.08 -8.07 -9.17
C ARG A 111 -1.61 -6.73 -9.72
N ASP A 112 -0.63 -6.75 -10.62
CA ASP A 112 -0.03 -5.54 -11.18
C ASP A 112 -0.99 -4.83 -12.15
N ASP A 113 -1.79 -5.59 -12.90
CA ASP A 113 -2.86 -5.10 -13.75
C ASP A 113 -3.96 -4.43 -12.92
N LEU A 114 -4.38 -5.03 -11.80
CA LEU A 114 -5.35 -4.41 -10.87
C LEU A 114 -4.82 -3.10 -10.29
N ALA A 115 -3.52 -3.04 -9.96
CA ALA A 115 -2.91 -1.80 -9.47
C ALA A 115 -2.88 -0.70 -10.54
N THR A 116 -2.67 -1.08 -11.80
CA THR A 116 -2.70 -0.16 -12.96
C THR A 116 -4.11 0.31 -13.26
N TRP A 117 -5.07 -0.62 -13.30
CA TRP A 117 -6.49 -0.34 -13.47
C TRP A 117 -7.00 0.62 -12.40
N ARG A 118 -6.64 0.42 -11.13
CA ARG A 118 -7.02 1.34 -10.04
C ARG A 118 -6.52 2.76 -10.28
N LYS A 119 -5.27 2.93 -10.75
CA LYS A 119 -4.74 4.26 -11.08
C LYS A 119 -5.51 4.90 -12.23
N ALA A 120 -5.84 4.13 -13.27
CA ALA A 120 -6.62 4.59 -14.41
C ALA A 120 -8.04 5.00 -13.98
N LEU A 121 -8.71 4.20 -13.15
CA LEU A 121 -10.03 4.49 -12.60
C LEU A 121 -10.05 5.78 -11.77
N LEU A 122 -9.09 5.94 -10.85
CA LEU A 122 -8.98 7.17 -10.05
C LEU A 122 -8.70 8.39 -10.92
N LYS A 123 -7.91 8.24 -12.00
CA LYS A 123 -7.70 9.30 -12.99
C LYS A 123 -9.02 9.64 -13.70
N ALA A 124 -9.70 8.64 -14.24
CA ALA A 124 -10.96 8.81 -14.96
C ALA A 124 -12.05 9.48 -14.10
N ALA A 125 -12.08 9.18 -12.79
CA ALA A 125 -12.97 9.80 -11.83
C ALA A 125 -12.76 11.32 -11.72
N VAL A 126 -11.50 11.77 -11.72
CA VAL A 126 -11.13 13.18 -11.49
C VAL A 126 -10.95 13.98 -12.78
N THR A 127 -10.84 13.30 -13.93
CA THR A 127 -10.86 13.94 -15.26
C THR A 127 -12.26 14.08 -15.82
N GLY A 128 -13.25 13.44 -15.18
CA GLY A 128 -14.65 13.45 -15.59
C GLY A 128 -14.98 12.42 -16.66
N GLU A 129 -14.06 11.51 -16.99
CA GLU A 129 -14.28 10.39 -17.92
C GLU A 129 -15.23 9.34 -17.33
N LEU A 130 -15.16 9.08 -16.01
CA LEU A 130 -15.99 8.06 -15.33
C LEU A 130 -17.49 8.37 -15.36
N THR A 131 -17.86 9.64 -15.47
CA THR A 131 -19.24 10.15 -15.44
C THR A 131 -19.63 10.91 -16.71
N ALA A 132 -18.88 10.76 -17.80
CA ALA A 132 -19.14 11.49 -19.05
C ALA A 132 -20.56 11.22 -19.61
N ASP A 133 -20.99 9.95 -19.58
CA ASP A 133 -22.34 9.51 -19.92
C ASP A 133 -23.41 10.11 -19.01
N TRP A 134 -23.17 10.11 -17.70
CA TRP A 134 -24.08 10.68 -16.72
C TRP A 134 -24.23 12.19 -16.92
N ARG A 135 -23.13 12.91 -17.17
CA ARG A 135 -23.12 14.35 -17.40
C ARG A 135 -23.87 14.72 -18.69
N ALA A 136 -23.76 13.90 -19.73
CA ALA A 136 -24.52 14.09 -20.96
C ALA A 136 -26.04 13.94 -20.75
N ALA A 137 -26.45 13.04 -19.85
CA ALA A 137 -27.85 12.86 -19.47
C ALA A 137 -28.35 13.86 -18.41
N ASN A 138 -27.44 14.44 -17.63
CA ASN A 138 -27.72 15.37 -16.52
C ASN A 138 -26.91 16.65 -16.73
N LEU A 139 -27.30 17.44 -17.72
CA LEU A 139 -26.60 18.67 -18.05
C LEU A 139 -26.45 19.56 -16.80
N PRO A 140 -25.25 20.11 -16.54
CA PRO A 140 -25.03 20.96 -15.39
C PRO A 140 -26.01 22.14 -15.37
N ALA A 141 -26.68 22.34 -14.23
CA ALA A 141 -27.61 23.45 -14.05
C ALA A 141 -26.92 24.83 -14.04
N GLU A 142 -25.59 24.86 -13.90
CA GLU A 142 -24.79 26.07 -13.85
C GLU A 142 -23.43 25.85 -14.52
N SER A 143 -22.76 26.96 -14.87
CA SER A 143 -21.37 26.93 -15.34
C SER A 143 -20.39 26.72 -14.18
N GLY A 144 -19.18 26.26 -14.48
CA GLY A 144 -18.11 26.16 -13.48
C GLY A 144 -17.80 27.49 -12.78
N ALA A 145 -17.86 28.61 -13.51
CA ALA A 145 -17.69 29.93 -12.93
C ALA A 145 -18.74 30.22 -11.86
N ASN A 146 -20.01 29.91 -12.13
CA ASN A 146 -21.11 30.09 -11.17
C ASN A 146 -20.96 29.14 -9.98
N LEU A 147 -20.54 27.89 -10.20
CA LEU A 147 -20.24 26.94 -9.14
C LEU A 147 -19.16 27.48 -8.18
N SER A 148 -18.09 28.07 -8.72
CA SER A 148 -17.02 28.64 -7.90
C SER A 148 -17.50 29.81 -7.02
N VAL A 149 -18.37 30.66 -7.57
CA VAL A 149 -19.01 31.77 -6.84
C VAL A 149 -19.89 31.23 -5.73
N ARG A 150 -20.69 30.20 -6.00
CA ARG A 150 -21.58 29.58 -5.01
C ARG A 150 -20.80 28.93 -3.87
N ILE A 151 -19.69 28.24 -4.17
CA ILE A 151 -18.80 27.65 -3.15
C ILE A 151 -18.23 28.73 -2.23
N LEU A 152 -17.77 29.86 -2.80
CA LEU A 152 -17.23 30.96 -2.00
C LEU A 152 -18.30 31.64 -1.14
N ALA A 153 -19.52 31.81 -1.68
CA ALA A 153 -20.65 32.37 -0.95
C ALA A 153 -21.10 31.46 0.21
N ASP A 154 -21.20 30.16 -0.05
CA ASP A 154 -21.52 29.16 0.97
C ASP A 154 -20.46 29.12 2.08
N ARG A 155 -19.17 29.12 1.72
CA ARG A 155 -18.09 29.25 2.71
C ARG A 155 -18.22 30.51 3.56
N ALA A 156 -18.53 31.65 2.94
CA ALA A 156 -18.71 32.90 3.69
C ALA A 156 -19.89 32.81 4.68
N SER A 157 -20.98 32.13 4.31
CA SER A 157 -22.11 31.83 5.19
C SER A 157 -21.69 30.97 6.39
N VAL A 158 -20.97 29.86 6.13
CA VAL A 158 -20.44 28.96 7.18
C VAL A 158 -19.43 29.66 8.09
N ALA A 159 -18.62 30.58 7.56
CA ALA A 159 -17.68 31.37 8.36
C ALA A 159 -18.38 32.39 9.26
N ALA A 160 -19.49 33.00 8.82
CA ALA A 160 -20.24 33.99 9.59
C ALA A 160 -20.89 33.41 10.86
N THR A 161 -21.20 32.12 10.88
CA THR A 161 -21.76 31.43 12.05
C THR A 161 -20.70 31.01 13.08
N ARG A 162 -19.41 31.00 12.70
CA ARG A 162 -18.30 30.67 13.60
C ARG A 162 -17.81 31.94 14.31
N LEU A 163 -18.36 32.19 15.51
CA LEU A 163 -17.94 33.29 16.39
C LEU A 163 -16.43 33.28 16.65
N GLY A 164 -15.74 34.29 16.11
CA GLY A 164 -14.37 34.67 16.46
C GLY A 164 -13.26 33.71 15.99
N LYS A 165 -12.59 34.04 14.87
CA LYS A 165 -11.12 34.16 14.76
C LYS A 165 -10.68 34.38 13.30
N ARG A 166 -9.57 35.13 13.20
CA ARG A 166 -8.69 35.49 12.07
C ARG A 166 -8.98 34.78 10.73
N ARG A 167 -9.21 35.58 9.68
CA ARG A 167 -9.25 35.14 8.28
C ARG A 167 -8.01 34.30 7.94
N ASP A 168 -8.25 33.12 7.37
CA ASP A 168 -7.19 32.31 6.80
C ASP A 168 -6.46 33.07 5.70
N LYS A 169 -5.15 32.83 5.58
CA LYS A 169 -4.38 33.41 4.48
C LYS A 169 -4.93 32.86 3.17
N ALA A 170 -5.23 33.75 2.24
CA ALA A 170 -5.55 33.38 0.87
C ALA A 170 -4.41 32.50 0.30
N PRO A 171 -4.73 31.50 -0.53
CA PRO A 171 -3.70 30.74 -1.23
C PRO A 171 -2.89 31.66 -2.14
N GLU A 172 -1.61 31.35 -2.29
CA GLU A 172 -0.77 31.95 -3.34
C GLU A 172 -1.23 31.45 -4.71
N ASP A 173 -1.00 32.21 -5.78
CA ASP A 173 -1.40 31.84 -7.15
C ASP A 173 -0.82 30.50 -7.58
N VAL A 174 -1.53 29.77 -8.45
CA VAL A 174 -1.08 28.48 -8.98
C VAL A 174 0.25 28.63 -9.73
N THR A 175 1.22 27.77 -9.42
CA THR A 175 2.56 27.82 -10.03
C THR A 175 2.53 27.43 -11.53
N PRO A 176 3.52 27.85 -12.34
CA PRO A 176 3.61 27.44 -13.74
C PRO A 176 3.68 25.91 -13.94
N SER A 177 4.32 25.18 -13.01
CA SER A 177 4.38 23.72 -13.05
C SER A 177 3.01 23.07 -12.81
N GLN A 178 2.20 23.64 -11.92
CA GLN A 178 0.82 23.18 -11.71
C GLN A 178 -0.09 23.56 -12.90
N GLN A 179 0.05 24.78 -13.45
CA GLN A 179 -0.74 25.22 -14.61
C GLN A 179 -0.57 24.28 -15.82
N ARG A 180 0.65 23.76 -16.06
CA ARG A 180 0.91 22.76 -17.11
C ARG A 180 0.21 21.42 -16.91
N LEU A 181 -0.23 21.11 -15.69
CA LEU A 181 -0.97 19.90 -15.35
C LEU A 181 -2.49 20.13 -15.33
N MET A 182 -2.94 21.37 -15.46
CA MET A 182 -4.36 21.72 -15.55
C MET A 182 -4.80 21.66 -17.01
N TRP A 183 -6.05 21.24 -17.23
CA TRP A 183 -6.68 21.17 -18.55
C TRP A 183 -8.03 21.88 -18.53
N ALA A 184 -8.66 21.97 -19.70
CA ALA A 184 -10.01 22.52 -19.84
C ALA A 184 -10.99 21.69 -19.00
N ALA A 185 -11.61 22.33 -18.00
CA ALA A 185 -12.60 21.69 -17.15
C ALA A 185 -13.81 21.22 -17.99
N PRO A 186 -14.41 20.05 -17.70
CA PRO A 186 -15.70 19.68 -18.25
C PRO A 186 -16.78 20.74 -17.97
N ASP A 187 -17.86 20.71 -18.74
CA ASP A 187 -18.99 21.62 -18.52
C ASP A 187 -19.50 21.51 -17.07
N GLY A 188 -19.74 22.66 -16.44
CA GLY A 188 -20.18 22.76 -15.04
C GLY A 188 -19.07 22.56 -14.00
N TRP A 189 -17.86 22.15 -14.39
CA TRP A 189 -16.75 21.93 -13.47
C TRP A 189 -15.88 23.18 -13.36
N THR A 190 -15.18 23.32 -12.22
CA THR A 190 -14.29 24.47 -12.00
C THR A 190 -13.01 24.09 -11.26
N TRP A 191 -11.90 24.70 -11.66
CA TRP A 191 -10.66 24.64 -10.90
C TRP A 191 -10.72 25.63 -9.73
N MET A 192 -10.42 25.16 -8.53
CA MET A 192 -10.27 26.00 -7.33
C MET A 192 -9.08 25.54 -6.51
N GLN A 193 -8.40 26.46 -5.83
CA GLN A 193 -7.29 26.08 -4.95
C GLN A 193 -7.85 25.63 -3.59
N LEU A 194 -7.28 24.58 -3.00
CA LEU A 194 -7.77 23.98 -1.76
C LEU A 194 -8.02 24.99 -0.63
N GLY A 195 -7.14 25.99 -0.48
CA GLY A 195 -7.26 27.05 0.53
C GLY A 195 -8.42 28.03 0.31
N THR A 196 -9.07 28.02 -0.86
CA THR A 196 -10.24 28.87 -1.16
C THR A 196 -11.54 28.34 -0.57
N PHE A 197 -11.64 27.04 -0.31
CA PHE A 197 -12.83 26.40 0.27
C PHE A 197 -12.54 25.57 1.53
N SER A 198 -11.28 25.47 1.95
CA SER A 198 -10.89 24.72 3.16
C SER A 198 -10.05 25.57 4.12
N PHE A 199 -10.22 25.31 5.41
CA PHE A 199 -9.30 25.71 6.47
C PHE A 199 -8.12 24.76 6.52
N VAL A 200 -6.88 25.27 6.59
CA VAL A 200 -5.66 24.44 6.60
C VAL A 200 -4.79 24.77 7.80
N THR A 201 -4.48 23.77 8.61
CA THR A 201 -3.65 23.93 9.81
C THR A 201 -2.68 22.76 10.00
N LYS A 202 -1.71 22.97 10.88
CA LYS A 202 -0.85 21.94 11.44
C LYS A 202 -0.60 22.26 12.91
N LEU A 203 -0.16 21.26 13.67
CA LEU A 203 0.39 21.52 14.99
C LEU A 203 1.67 22.37 14.84
N ALA A 204 1.69 23.57 15.43
CA ALA A 204 2.86 24.44 15.37
C ALA A 204 3.91 24.00 16.38
N GLY A 205 5.20 24.15 16.05
CA GLY A 205 6.30 23.63 16.86
C GLY A 205 6.25 24.06 18.33
N PHE A 206 5.91 25.32 18.63
CA PHE A 206 5.77 25.80 20.01
C PHE A 206 4.60 25.15 20.77
N GLU A 207 3.50 24.83 20.08
CA GLU A 207 2.33 24.16 20.68
C GLU A 207 2.65 22.72 21.05
N TYR A 208 3.41 22.03 20.18
CA TYR A 208 3.88 20.67 20.42
C TYR A 208 4.80 20.59 21.65
N THR A 209 5.84 21.42 21.72
CA THR A 209 6.87 21.29 22.77
C THR A 209 6.38 21.68 24.16
N LYS A 210 5.33 22.49 24.27
CA LYS A 210 4.85 23.02 25.57
C LYS A 210 3.63 22.27 26.12
N PHE A 211 2.72 21.81 25.28
CA PHE A 211 1.39 21.32 25.71
C PHE A 211 1.15 19.83 25.41
N VAL A 212 1.90 19.25 24.47
CA VAL A 212 1.73 17.85 24.08
C VAL A 212 2.70 16.98 24.87
N GLN A 213 2.20 16.39 25.95
CA GLN A 213 2.91 15.37 26.73
C GLN A 213 2.21 14.04 26.52
N TYR A 214 2.94 13.07 25.96
CA TYR A 214 2.39 11.73 25.76
C TYR A 214 2.24 11.02 27.10
N ASP A 215 1.10 10.36 27.24
CA ASP A 215 0.69 9.67 28.46
C ASP A 215 -0.06 8.40 28.05
N ASP A 216 0.41 7.24 28.51
CA ASP A 216 -0.20 5.93 28.20
C ASP A 216 -1.64 5.83 28.73
N ASP A 217 -1.96 6.54 29.82
CA ASP A 217 -3.30 6.66 30.40
C ASP A 217 -4.10 7.83 29.81
N GLY A 218 -3.63 8.45 28.73
CA GLY A 218 -4.31 9.56 28.06
C GLY A 218 -5.68 9.19 27.48
N ASP A 219 -6.64 10.10 27.63
CA ASP A 219 -8.02 9.95 27.15
C ASP A 219 -8.19 10.38 25.69
N LEU A 220 -7.25 11.14 25.13
CA LEU A 220 -7.30 11.64 23.76
C LEU A 220 -6.20 11.02 22.88
N ARG A 221 -6.60 10.44 21.75
CA ARG A 221 -5.69 9.78 20.80
C ARG A 221 -5.08 10.79 19.84
N VAL A 222 -3.80 10.61 19.52
CA VAL A 222 -3.04 11.48 18.62
C VAL A 222 -2.89 10.85 17.25
N ILE A 223 -3.29 11.55 16.20
CA ILE A 223 -3.07 11.17 14.80
C ILE A 223 -1.75 11.75 14.31
N LYS A 224 -0.88 10.90 13.76
CA LYS A 224 0.44 11.24 13.21
C LYS A 224 0.48 10.91 11.71
N ALA A 225 1.60 11.24 11.07
CA ALA A 225 1.85 10.96 9.65
C ALA A 225 1.53 9.50 9.23
N GLU A 226 1.81 8.52 10.09
CA GLU A 226 1.55 7.10 9.83
C GLU A 226 0.07 6.73 9.67
N ASN A 227 -0.85 7.57 10.14
CA ASN A 227 -2.29 7.35 10.02
C ASN A 227 -2.83 7.74 8.64
N ALA A 228 -2.07 8.51 7.84
CA ALA A 228 -2.41 8.79 6.46
C ALA A 228 -1.62 7.85 5.53
N GLY A 229 -2.26 6.73 5.17
CA GLY A 229 -1.68 5.71 4.30
C GLY A 229 -1.87 5.99 2.82
N LEU A 230 -1.27 5.13 1.97
CA LEU A 230 -1.43 5.19 0.51
C LEU A 230 -2.89 5.00 0.06
N GLN A 231 -3.69 4.31 0.87
CA GLN A 231 -5.08 3.95 0.57
C GLN A 231 -6.10 4.66 1.47
N GLY A 232 -5.72 5.76 2.10
CA GLY A 232 -6.56 6.51 3.03
C GLY A 232 -6.16 6.26 4.48
N PHE A 233 -7.13 6.36 5.39
CA PHE A 233 -6.86 6.28 6.82
C PHE A 233 -6.37 4.91 7.26
N LYS A 234 -5.30 4.89 8.07
CA LYS A 234 -4.71 3.70 8.65
C LYS A 234 -4.84 3.76 10.18
N LYS A 235 -5.58 2.79 10.74
CA LYS A 235 -5.60 2.56 12.18
C LYS A 235 -4.22 2.07 12.63
N THR A 236 -3.66 2.70 13.65
CA THR A 236 -2.38 2.33 14.26
C THR A 236 -2.53 2.23 15.77
N GLN A 237 -1.48 1.79 16.46
CA GLN A 237 -1.40 1.99 17.89
C GLN A 237 -1.19 3.48 18.16
N TYR A 238 -2.22 4.14 18.67
CA TYR A 238 -2.18 5.57 18.90
C TYR A 238 -1.35 5.92 20.13
N SER A 239 -0.51 6.94 20.01
CA SER A 239 -0.06 7.68 21.18
C SER A 239 -1.24 8.46 21.76
N ARG A 240 -1.22 8.66 23.07
CA ARG A 240 -2.30 9.31 23.81
C ARG A 240 -1.78 10.52 24.58
N ILE A 241 -2.67 11.45 24.85
CA ILE A 241 -2.45 12.64 25.67
C ILE A 241 -3.68 12.87 26.55
N LYS A 242 -3.53 13.67 27.61
CA LYS A 242 -4.68 14.13 28.39
C LYS A 242 -5.38 15.28 27.67
N SER A 243 -6.68 15.17 27.45
CA SER A 243 -7.51 16.21 26.82
C SER A 243 -7.42 17.56 27.56
N SER A 244 -7.19 17.51 28.87
CA SER A 244 -6.97 18.67 29.75
C SER A 244 -5.68 19.44 29.45
N SER A 245 -4.65 18.79 28.89
CA SER A 245 -3.37 19.46 28.59
C SER A 245 -3.41 20.28 27.29
N VAL A 246 -4.45 20.10 26.47
CA VAL A 246 -4.59 20.71 25.13
C VAL A 246 -5.91 21.46 24.95
N THR A 247 -6.56 21.87 26.04
CA THR A 247 -7.84 22.59 26.03
C THR A 247 -7.78 23.88 25.21
N GLU A 248 -6.65 24.59 25.23
CA GLU A 248 -6.46 25.83 24.48
C GLU A 248 -6.17 25.61 22.98
N LEU A 249 -5.82 24.37 22.58
CA LEU A 249 -5.42 24.01 21.22
C LEU A 249 -6.60 23.48 20.39
N THR A 250 -7.71 24.22 20.39
CA THR A 250 -8.97 23.81 19.75
C THR A 250 -8.85 23.56 18.24
N ARG A 251 -7.94 24.26 17.54
CA ARG A 251 -7.70 24.07 16.10
C ARG A 251 -7.08 22.72 15.72
N SER A 252 -6.48 22.05 16.70
CA SER A 252 -5.80 20.75 16.52
C SER A 252 -6.70 19.59 16.93
N ARG A 253 -7.95 19.86 17.36
CA ARG A 253 -8.96 18.84 17.58
C ARG A 253 -9.61 18.44 16.27
N LEU A 254 -9.80 17.14 16.12
CA LEU A 254 -10.39 16.47 14.97
C LEU A 254 -11.63 15.74 15.45
N HIS A 255 -12.73 15.87 14.72
CA HIS A 255 -14.04 15.36 15.13
C HIS A 255 -14.65 14.38 14.11
N GLY A 256 -13.98 14.16 12.97
CA GLY A 256 -14.48 13.34 11.88
C GLY A 256 -14.73 14.18 10.63
N GLY A 257 -14.52 13.57 9.46
CA GLY A 257 -14.71 14.22 8.16
C GLY A 257 -13.60 15.21 7.76
N GLU A 258 -12.69 15.57 8.67
CA GLU A 258 -11.51 16.36 8.30
C GLU A 258 -10.54 15.55 7.44
N LEU A 259 -9.89 16.22 6.50
CA LEU A 259 -8.83 15.64 5.69
C LEU A 259 -7.49 15.79 6.39
N LEU A 260 -6.63 14.81 6.23
CA LEU A 260 -5.26 14.79 6.70
C LEU A 260 -4.31 14.71 5.52
N MET A 261 -3.17 15.38 5.60
CA MET A 261 -2.10 15.27 4.61
C MET A 261 -0.75 15.19 5.30
N VAL A 262 0.04 14.15 4.98
CA VAL A 262 1.43 14.07 5.46
C VAL A 262 2.23 15.17 4.78
N PHE A 263 2.79 16.10 5.55
CA PHE A 263 3.49 17.25 4.99
C PHE A 263 5.01 17.11 5.01
N VAL A 264 5.55 16.16 5.78
CA VAL A 264 6.99 15.89 5.86
C VAL A 264 7.25 14.45 6.29
N GLY A 265 8.33 13.85 5.79
CA GLY A 265 8.76 12.50 6.15
C GLY A 265 8.28 11.42 5.17
N ALA A 266 8.39 10.16 5.57
CA ALA A 266 7.92 9.05 4.75
C ALA A 266 6.41 9.17 4.50
N GLY A 267 6.02 9.16 3.23
CA GLY A 267 4.62 9.30 2.82
C GLY A 267 4.14 10.74 2.62
N THR A 268 5.03 11.75 2.51
CA THR A 268 4.63 13.12 2.11
C THR A 268 3.69 13.10 0.90
N GLY A 269 2.55 13.79 1.04
CA GLY A 269 1.48 13.83 0.05
C GLY A 269 0.42 12.73 0.21
N ASN A 270 0.59 11.76 1.11
CA ASN A 270 -0.51 10.85 1.46
C ASN A 270 -1.65 11.63 2.11
N VAL A 271 -2.87 11.25 1.74
CA VAL A 271 -4.11 11.90 2.20
C VAL A 271 -5.07 10.86 2.76
N ALA A 272 -5.79 11.22 3.81
CA ALA A 272 -6.80 10.40 4.45
C ALA A 272 -7.91 11.26 5.04
N ILE A 273 -9.10 10.72 5.21
CA ILE A 273 -10.17 11.33 6.01
C ILE A 273 -10.13 10.78 7.44
N VAL A 274 -10.32 11.66 8.42
CA VAL A 274 -10.51 11.28 9.82
C VAL A 274 -11.86 10.55 9.95
N PRO A 275 -11.90 9.34 10.52
CA PRO A 275 -13.15 8.62 10.73
C PRO A 275 -14.15 9.40 11.59
N ASP A 276 -15.43 9.29 11.26
CA ASP A 276 -16.51 9.88 12.05
C ASP A 276 -16.70 9.16 13.39
N GLY A 277 -17.27 9.88 14.36
CA GLY A 277 -17.66 9.32 15.67
C GLY A 277 -16.51 9.20 16.68
N GLU A 278 -15.30 9.60 16.32
CA GLU A 278 -14.11 9.51 17.17
C GLU A 278 -13.40 10.87 17.25
N GLU A 279 -13.13 11.35 18.46
CA GLU A 279 -12.27 12.53 18.64
C GLU A 279 -10.78 12.15 18.61
N PHE A 280 -10.00 12.97 17.92
CA PHE A 280 -8.56 12.86 17.87
C PHE A 280 -7.88 14.22 18.04
N PHE A 281 -6.58 14.17 18.35
CA PHE A 281 -5.71 15.32 18.36
C PHE A 281 -4.67 15.24 17.24
N LEU A 282 -4.43 16.35 16.56
CA LEU A 282 -3.46 16.46 15.48
C LEU A 282 -2.02 16.41 16.04
N GLY A 283 -1.27 15.39 15.61
CA GLY A 283 0.11 15.17 15.99
C GLY A 283 1.14 15.75 15.01
N PRO A 284 2.42 15.42 15.19
CA PRO A 284 3.50 15.89 14.33
C PRO A 284 3.43 15.35 12.90
N ASN A 285 4.06 16.09 11.99
CA ASN A 285 4.32 15.73 10.57
C ASN A 285 3.08 15.52 9.68
N ILE A 286 1.89 15.83 10.20
CA ILE A 286 0.61 15.74 9.49
C ILE A 286 -0.14 17.08 9.59
N GLY A 287 -0.72 17.49 8.47
CA GLY A 287 -1.55 18.69 8.36
C GLY A 287 -3.01 18.29 8.28
N MET A 288 -3.89 19.16 8.76
CA MET A 288 -5.34 19.00 8.65
C MET A 288 -5.89 20.02 7.67
N MET A 289 -6.83 19.58 6.84
CA MET A 289 -7.67 20.42 6.01
C MET A 289 -9.14 20.15 6.38
N ARG A 290 -9.90 21.19 6.71
CA ARG A 290 -11.33 21.12 6.98
C ARG A 290 -12.06 21.84 5.86
N VAL A 291 -12.88 21.12 5.09
CA VAL A 291 -13.74 21.74 4.08
C VAL A 291 -14.78 22.61 4.80
N GLU A 292 -14.95 23.86 4.36
CA GLU A 292 -15.81 24.85 5.02
C GLU A 292 -17.01 25.24 4.16
N THR A 293 -17.55 24.28 3.42
CA THR A 293 -18.71 24.44 2.54
C THR A 293 -19.43 23.10 2.44
N ASP A 294 -20.75 23.13 2.35
CA ASP A 294 -21.56 21.91 2.20
C ASP A 294 -21.67 21.46 0.74
N ILE A 295 -21.16 22.26 -0.20
CA ILE A 295 -21.19 21.97 -1.64
C ILE A 295 -20.04 21.05 -2.06
N VAL A 296 -18.93 21.05 -1.32
CA VAL A 296 -17.73 20.26 -1.63
C VAL A 296 -17.64 19.08 -0.69
N SER A 297 -17.69 17.86 -1.24
CA SER A 297 -17.53 16.64 -0.48
C SER A 297 -16.07 16.43 -0.05
N PRO A 298 -15.76 16.28 1.25
CA PRO A 298 -14.42 15.90 1.70
C PRO A 298 -13.94 14.59 1.07
N ARG A 299 -14.85 13.62 0.86
CA ARG A 299 -14.57 12.34 0.19
C ARG A 299 -14.09 12.55 -1.26
N TYR A 300 -14.71 13.48 -1.98
CA TYR A 300 -14.27 13.83 -3.32
C TYR A 300 -12.88 14.50 -3.32
N VAL A 301 -12.60 15.38 -2.36
CA VAL A 301 -11.27 16.01 -2.22
C VAL A 301 -10.20 14.97 -1.88
N GLU A 302 -10.48 14.01 -1.00
CA GLU A 302 -9.58 12.88 -0.70
C GLU A 302 -9.30 12.07 -1.97
N LEU A 303 -10.34 11.70 -2.71
CA LEU A 303 -10.25 11.01 -4.01
C LEU A 303 -9.35 11.79 -4.97
N PHE A 304 -9.61 13.09 -5.14
CA PHE A 304 -8.85 13.94 -6.04
C PHE A 304 -7.36 13.94 -5.69
N LEU A 305 -7.02 14.21 -4.43
CA LEU A 305 -5.64 14.28 -3.96
C LEU A 305 -4.92 12.92 -4.00
N ARG A 306 -5.65 11.80 -3.87
CA ARG A 306 -5.10 10.44 -3.98
C ARG A 306 -4.91 9.97 -5.42
N SER A 307 -5.62 10.56 -6.37
CA SER A 307 -5.48 10.25 -7.79
C SER A 307 -4.05 10.55 -8.29
N PRO A 308 -3.61 9.92 -9.41
CA PRO A 308 -2.34 10.27 -10.03
C PRO A 308 -2.21 11.77 -10.37
N VAL A 309 -3.32 12.40 -10.73
CA VAL A 309 -3.38 13.83 -11.07
C VAL A 309 -3.18 14.71 -9.84
N GLY A 310 -3.94 14.46 -8.77
CA GLY A 310 -3.83 15.24 -7.53
C GLY A 310 -2.46 15.10 -6.88
N LYS A 311 -1.86 13.90 -6.91
CA LYS A 311 -0.47 13.68 -6.47
C LYS A 311 0.51 14.53 -7.28
N ALA A 312 0.40 14.52 -8.61
CA ALA A 312 1.26 15.32 -9.47
C ALA A 312 1.12 16.83 -9.18
N LEU A 313 -0.10 17.33 -8.98
CA LEU A 313 -0.37 18.74 -8.63
C LEU A 313 0.19 19.13 -7.25
N ALA A 314 0.10 18.23 -6.26
CA ALA A 314 0.66 18.44 -4.94
C ALA A 314 2.20 18.46 -4.99
N THR A 315 2.81 17.51 -5.72
CA THR A 315 4.27 17.42 -5.86
C THR A 315 4.84 18.57 -6.69
N ALA A 316 4.14 19.05 -7.72
CA ALA A 316 4.56 20.19 -8.54
C ALA A 316 4.67 21.49 -7.73
N ALA A 317 3.98 21.57 -6.59
CA ALA A 317 3.99 22.70 -5.67
C ALA A 317 5.17 22.64 -4.66
N MET A 318 5.87 21.51 -4.58
CA MET A 318 6.99 21.32 -3.66
C MET A 318 8.21 22.09 -4.17
N LYS A 319 8.76 22.97 -3.33
CA LYS A 319 10.03 23.61 -3.61
C LYS A 319 11.13 22.55 -3.56
N ALA A 320 12.06 22.58 -4.52
CA ALA A 320 13.20 21.66 -4.57
C ALA A 320 14.15 21.94 -3.40
N VAL A 321 13.98 21.22 -2.29
CA VAL A 321 14.87 21.20 -1.12
C VAL A 321 15.21 19.75 -0.77
N ALA A 322 16.35 19.54 -0.10
CA ALA A 322 16.90 18.21 0.22
C ALA A 322 15.93 17.29 0.98
N GLN A 323 15.02 17.85 1.77
CA GLN A 323 13.89 17.14 2.35
C GLN A 323 12.58 17.62 1.71
N PRO A 324 11.89 16.77 0.94
CA PRO A 324 10.59 17.13 0.37
C PRO A 324 9.61 17.47 1.50
N SER A 325 9.09 18.70 1.53
CA SER A 325 8.06 19.11 2.48
C SER A 325 6.99 19.95 1.82
N LEU A 326 5.74 19.71 2.20
CA LEU A 326 4.57 20.48 1.77
C LEU A 326 4.29 21.55 2.83
N SER A 327 4.67 22.80 2.58
CA SER A 327 4.30 23.86 3.52
C SER A 327 2.77 24.06 3.55
N MET A 328 2.22 24.65 4.61
CA MET A 328 0.78 24.95 4.64
C MET A 328 0.35 25.91 3.52
N GLY A 329 1.25 26.80 3.08
CA GLY A 329 1.03 27.63 1.89
C GLY A 329 0.91 26.79 0.62
N THR A 330 1.84 25.85 0.45
CA THR A 330 1.85 24.88 -0.64
C THR A 330 0.57 24.03 -0.66
N ILE A 331 0.11 23.53 0.49
CA ILE A 331 -1.15 22.75 0.59
C ILE A 331 -2.34 23.62 0.17
N ARG A 332 -2.44 24.86 0.64
CA ARG A 332 -3.52 25.78 0.25
C ARG A 332 -3.53 26.08 -1.26
N GLN A 333 -2.36 26.10 -1.90
CA GLN A 333 -2.18 26.43 -3.31
C GLN A 333 -2.60 25.30 -4.26
N ILE A 334 -2.73 24.04 -3.79
CA ILE A 334 -3.04 22.88 -4.63
C ILE A 334 -4.36 23.11 -5.38
N PRO A 335 -4.36 23.11 -6.73
CA PRO A 335 -5.58 23.15 -7.53
C PRO A 335 -6.35 21.84 -7.42
N ILE A 336 -7.66 21.94 -7.23
CA ILE A 336 -8.62 20.85 -7.20
C ILE A 336 -9.67 21.15 -8.27
N LEU A 337 -9.96 20.17 -9.13
CA LEU A 337 -11.02 20.29 -10.11
C LEU A 337 -12.32 19.78 -9.49
N LEU A 338 -13.31 20.68 -9.36
CA LEU A 338 -14.55 20.44 -8.64
C LEU A 338 -15.74 20.30 -9.61
N PRO A 339 -16.43 19.14 -9.62
CA PRO A 339 -17.74 18.96 -10.22
C PRO A 339 -18.84 19.63 -9.37
N PRO A 340 -20.05 19.81 -9.93
CA PRO A 340 -21.26 20.06 -9.14
C PRO A 340 -21.49 18.96 -8.08
N ALA A 341 -22.10 19.30 -6.95
CA ALA A 341 -22.29 18.39 -5.81
C ALA A 341 -22.97 17.05 -6.18
N ALA A 342 -24.00 17.10 -7.04
CA ALA A 342 -24.68 15.89 -7.52
C ALA A 342 -23.74 14.96 -8.31
N GLU A 343 -22.82 15.52 -9.10
CA GLU A 343 -21.85 14.73 -9.85
C GLU A 343 -20.72 14.21 -8.95
N GLN A 344 -20.30 14.96 -7.93
CA GLN A 344 -19.36 14.46 -6.91
C GLN A 344 -19.89 13.17 -6.26
N GLU A 345 -21.17 13.14 -5.89
CA GLU A 345 -21.80 11.96 -5.30
C GLU A 345 -21.86 10.80 -6.30
N GLU A 346 -22.23 11.06 -7.56
CA GLU A 346 -22.26 10.03 -8.59
C GLU A 346 -20.86 9.44 -8.89
N ILE A 347 -19.82 10.28 -8.92
CA ILE A 347 -18.43 9.83 -9.06
C ILE A 347 -18.06 8.90 -7.91
N LEU A 348 -18.35 9.31 -6.67
CA LEU A 348 -18.07 8.52 -5.47
C LEU A 348 -18.81 7.18 -5.50
N ARG A 349 -20.09 7.19 -5.87
CA ARG A 349 -20.93 5.98 -5.99
C ARG A 349 -20.38 4.99 -7.02
N ARG A 350 -20.06 5.45 -8.24
CA ARG A 350 -19.51 4.59 -9.31
C ARG A 350 -18.14 4.05 -8.93
N LEU A 351 -17.29 4.88 -8.33
CA LEU A 351 -15.97 4.50 -7.88
C LEU A 351 -16.05 3.43 -6.77
N GLU A 352 -16.90 3.65 -5.77
CA GLU A 352 -17.10 2.72 -4.67
C GLU A 352 -17.57 1.35 -5.19
N HIS A 353 -18.56 1.33 -6.08
CA HIS A 353 -19.01 0.09 -6.72
C HIS A 353 -17.89 -0.64 -7.47
N ALA A 354 -17.10 0.09 -8.28
CA ALA A 354 -15.99 -0.48 -9.03
C ALA A 354 -14.87 -1.02 -8.12
N LEU A 355 -14.50 -0.28 -7.06
CA LEU A 355 -13.47 -0.71 -6.11
C LEU A 355 -13.92 -1.92 -5.28
N LEU A 356 -15.19 -1.97 -4.87
CA LEU A 356 -15.74 -3.07 -4.09
C LEU A 356 -15.68 -4.38 -4.89
N ALA A 357 -16.03 -4.34 -6.19
CA ALA A 357 -15.92 -5.49 -7.09
C ALA A 357 -14.49 -6.04 -7.25
N THR A 358 -13.45 -5.27 -6.89
CA THR A 358 -12.04 -5.71 -6.97
C THR A 358 -11.43 -6.14 -5.64
N THR A 359 -12.13 -5.94 -4.52
CA THR A 359 -11.58 -6.22 -3.19
C THR A 359 -11.43 -7.73 -2.95
N ASP A 360 -12.41 -8.50 -3.39
CA ASP A 360 -12.40 -9.96 -3.30
C ASP A 360 -11.25 -10.55 -4.13
N CYS A 361 -11.09 -10.07 -5.37
CA CYS A 361 -10.02 -10.52 -6.27
C CYS A 361 -8.62 -10.31 -5.69
N VAL A 362 -8.36 -9.17 -5.01
CA VAL A 362 -7.05 -8.92 -4.38
C VAL A 362 -6.79 -9.90 -3.22
N THR A 363 -7.84 -10.26 -2.48
CA THR A 363 -7.75 -11.22 -1.38
C THR A 363 -7.50 -12.62 -1.91
N ASP A 364 -8.27 -13.04 -2.92
CA ASP A 364 -8.12 -14.33 -3.60
C ASP A 364 -6.70 -14.49 -4.19
N ILE A 365 -6.16 -13.47 -4.85
CA ILE A 365 -4.80 -13.52 -5.41
C ILE A 365 -3.77 -13.79 -4.31
N ARG A 366 -3.89 -13.17 -3.13
CA ARG A 366 -2.97 -13.38 -2.01
C ARG A 366 -3.08 -14.79 -1.43
N ASP A 367 -4.30 -15.29 -1.31
CA ASP A 367 -4.55 -16.63 -0.77
C ASP A 367 -4.01 -17.70 -1.72
N GLN A 368 -4.21 -17.53 -3.03
CA GLN A 368 -3.65 -18.41 -4.06
C GLN A 368 -2.12 -18.36 -4.11
N GLN A 369 -1.50 -17.20 -3.94
CA GLN A 369 -0.04 -17.08 -3.81
C GLN A 369 0.49 -17.84 -2.58
N THR A 370 -0.25 -17.82 -1.48
CA THR A 370 0.12 -18.60 -0.28
C THR A 370 -0.07 -20.09 -0.50
N TYR A 371 -1.14 -20.49 -1.21
CA TYR A 371 -1.45 -21.88 -1.56
C TYR A 371 -0.44 -22.48 -2.53
N ALA A 372 0.09 -21.71 -3.50
CA ALA A 372 1.12 -22.20 -4.42
C ALA A 372 2.36 -22.73 -3.66
N ALA A 373 2.75 -22.08 -2.56
CA ALA A 373 3.86 -22.53 -1.73
C ALA A 373 3.58 -23.89 -1.03
N THR A 374 2.36 -24.11 -0.55
CA THR A 374 1.98 -25.39 0.08
C THR A 374 1.79 -26.49 -0.96
N LEU A 375 1.27 -26.15 -2.15
CA LEU A 375 1.07 -27.09 -3.25
C LEU A 375 2.37 -27.77 -3.69
N ARG A 376 3.50 -27.04 -3.73
CA ARG A 376 4.81 -27.63 -4.04
C ARG A 376 5.21 -28.74 -3.06
N GLN A 377 4.93 -28.55 -1.77
CA GLN A 377 5.18 -29.57 -0.76
C GLN A 377 4.26 -30.78 -0.94
N SER A 378 2.99 -30.54 -1.27
CA SER A 378 2.03 -31.62 -1.56
C SER A 378 2.42 -32.44 -2.80
N ILE A 379 2.90 -31.78 -3.86
CA ILE A 379 3.41 -32.44 -5.08
C ILE A 379 4.59 -33.36 -4.71
N LEU A 380 5.59 -32.84 -3.99
CA LEU A 380 6.72 -33.66 -3.54
C LEU A 380 6.25 -34.85 -2.69
N ALA A 381 5.33 -34.62 -1.76
CA ALA A 381 4.82 -35.67 -0.90
C ALA A 381 4.05 -36.76 -1.67
N ALA A 382 3.26 -36.38 -2.67
CA ALA A 382 2.58 -37.32 -3.56
C ALA A 382 3.59 -38.11 -4.42
N ALA A 383 4.60 -37.43 -4.97
CA ALA A 383 5.65 -38.04 -5.78
C ALA A 383 6.37 -39.17 -5.05
N PHE A 384 6.80 -38.90 -3.80
CA PHE A 384 7.59 -39.85 -3.02
C PHE A 384 6.77 -40.86 -2.22
N ARG A 385 5.44 -40.74 -2.21
CA ARG A 385 4.53 -41.81 -1.76
C ARG A 385 4.11 -42.77 -2.88
N GLY A 386 4.41 -42.43 -4.14
CA GLY A 386 3.97 -43.19 -5.31
C GLY A 386 2.57 -42.83 -5.79
N ASP A 387 2.02 -41.69 -5.36
CA ASP A 387 0.67 -41.23 -5.71
C ASP A 387 0.60 -40.51 -7.08
N LEU A 388 1.76 -40.25 -7.71
CA LEU A 388 1.88 -39.53 -9.00
C LEU A 388 2.22 -40.44 -10.19
N ALA A 389 2.25 -41.77 -9.99
CA ALA A 389 2.67 -42.76 -10.97
C ALA A 389 1.59 -43.10 -12.01
#